data_AF-A0AAX2GH27-F1
#
_entry.id   AF-A0AAX2GH27-F1
#
_cell.length_a   1.000
_cell.length_b   1.000
_cell.length_c   1.000
_cell.angle_alpha   90.00
_cell.angle_beta   90.00
_cell.angle_gamma   90.00
#
_symmetry.space_group_name_H-M   'P 1'
#
loop_
_entity.id
_entity.type
_entity.pdbx_description
1 polymer ?
#
loop_
_entity_poly.entity_id
_entity_poly.type
_entity_poly.pdbx_seq_one_letter_code
_entity_poly.pdbx_strand_id
1 'polypeptide(L)'
;MNKKCQVFTPLNIVNDILNGVGYVSNLYGKKVIENACGDGNILIEIVRRYIEDSLNRGISLEKIKKGLELDIYGCEIDSVHYENCIKNLNSIAAEYNLDNISWNILNKDILKVSLDIKFDFVIGNPPYINYRDLDKETRTFVRENFQSCKKGKFDYCYAFIEDSLNSLNDTGKIAYLIPNSIFKNVFAQEIREIMLPYLSEIHDYTVQKIFENALISSAILILDKGKIVNEITYLDIKNKKQHKVNKINLKMKWVFSIQEENTSIEKCKFSDFFTASSSVATLLNRAFVVGNFTEEEEYINVDSFRIEKALLRETASPRALNYNKKELIIFPYTYVDGKLNKYSPEEFKKTFPEGYKYLKNFKGNLEKRKSDRSVNWYEYGRTQALAHLDQEKLLTSIVVTKTVKVYELKKECIPYSGIYIISKGDIKLDTAKKILESESFYQYVKSIGINASGSSVRITARDINNFEFPKQEVL
;
A
#
# COMPACT_ATOMS: atom_id res chain seq x y z
N MET A 1 -3.29 -22.32 6.10
CA MET A 1 -3.21 -21.00 5.43
C MET A 1 -4.61 -20.43 5.23
N ASN A 2 -4.77 -19.11 5.14
CA ASN A 2 -6.09 -18.50 4.91
C ASN A 2 -6.50 -18.73 3.45
N LYS A 3 -7.54 -19.55 3.20
CA LYS A 3 -8.03 -19.93 1.85
C LYS A 3 -8.37 -18.74 0.93
N LYS A 4 -8.47 -17.52 1.47
CA LYS A 4 -8.83 -16.30 0.72
C LYS A 4 -7.71 -15.71 -0.16
N CYS A 5 -6.47 -16.20 -0.06
CA CYS A 5 -5.32 -15.64 -0.80
C CYS A 5 -4.86 -16.50 -1.99
N GLN A 6 -5.57 -17.59 -2.30
CA GLN A 6 -5.24 -18.48 -3.42
C GLN A 6 -5.93 -17.96 -4.67
N VAL A 7 -5.15 -17.42 -5.61
CA VAL A 7 -5.65 -16.91 -6.89
C VAL A 7 -4.74 -17.43 -8.00
N PHE A 8 -5.32 -18.19 -8.91
CA PHE A 8 -4.59 -18.78 -10.02
C PHE A 8 -4.39 -17.75 -11.14
N THR A 9 -3.15 -17.66 -11.65
CA THR A 9 -2.77 -16.72 -12.71
C THR A 9 -3.41 -17.14 -14.05
N PRO A 10 -4.19 -16.28 -14.72
CA PRO A 10 -4.76 -16.57 -16.04
C PRO A 10 -3.69 -16.67 -17.13
N LEU A 11 -3.90 -17.54 -18.12
CA LEU A 11 -2.92 -17.83 -19.17
C LEU A 11 -2.41 -16.60 -19.93
N ASN A 12 -3.27 -15.61 -20.20
CA ASN A 12 -2.83 -14.38 -20.86
C ASN A 12 -1.79 -13.61 -20.02
N ILE A 13 -1.96 -13.60 -18.70
CA ILE A 13 -1.00 -12.98 -17.77
C ILE A 13 0.26 -13.83 -17.63
N VAL A 14 0.12 -15.17 -17.59
CA VAL A 14 1.27 -16.08 -17.63
C VAL A 14 2.15 -15.77 -18.85
N ASN A 15 1.53 -15.62 -20.03
CA ASN A 15 2.24 -15.27 -21.25
C ASN A 15 2.94 -13.91 -21.17
N ASP A 16 2.27 -12.88 -20.64
CA ASP A 16 2.86 -11.55 -20.45
C ASP A 16 4.10 -11.60 -19.53
N ILE A 17 4.01 -12.34 -18.41
CA ILE A 17 5.12 -12.53 -17.46
C ILE A 17 6.32 -13.20 -18.15
N LEU A 18 6.10 -14.33 -18.83
CA LEU A 18 7.18 -15.08 -19.48
C LEU A 18 7.82 -14.31 -20.64
N ASN A 19 7.00 -13.59 -21.41
CA ASN A 19 7.48 -12.73 -22.48
C ASN A 19 8.30 -11.56 -21.95
N GLY A 20 7.90 -10.97 -20.81
CA GLY A 20 8.59 -9.84 -20.17
C GLY A 20 10.04 -10.15 -19.79
N VAL A 21 10.36 -11.39 -19.45
CA VAL A 21 11.76 -11.82 -19.20
C VAL A 21 12.45 -12.42 -20.41
N GLY A 22 11.73 -12.62 -21.52
CA GLY A 22 12.25 -13.26 -22.72
C GLY A 22 12.39 -14.77 -22.60
N TYR A 23 11.56 -15.42 -21.77
CA TYR A 23 11.49 -16.89 -21.67
C TYR A 23 10.74 -17.45 -22.90
N VAL A 24 11.42 -17.43 -24.05
CA VAL A 24 10.84 -17.73 -25.37
C VAL A 24 11.71 -18.70 -26.16
N SER A 25 13.03 -18.54 -26.14
CA SER A 25 13.96 -19.38 -26.91
C SER A 25 15.28 -19.60 -26.19
N ASN A 26 16.02 -20.61 -26.62
CA ASN A 26 17.30 -21.02 -26.02
C ASN A 26 17.18 -21.43 -24.55
N LEU A 27 16.14 -22.21 -24.23
CA LEU A 27 15.73 -22.51 -22.86
C LEU A 27 16.45 -23.73 -22.25
N TYR A 28 16.88 -24.68 -23.07
CA TYR A 28 17.62 -25.85 -22.58
C TYR A 28 18.87 -25.46 -21.78
N GLY A 29 18.98 -25.94 -20.53
CA GLY A 29 20.05 -25.61 -19.59
C GLY A 29 19.82 -24.32 -18.77
N LYS A 30 18.71 -23.61 -18.98
CA LYS A 30 18.36 -22.40 -18.24
C LYS A 30 17.52 -22.72 -17.01
N LYS A 31 18.03 -22.38 -15.83
CA LYS A 31 17.35 -22.69 -14.57
C LYS A 31 16.28 -21.66 -14.26
N VAL A 32 15.08 -22.14 -14.00
CA VAL A 32 13.91 -21.32 -13.68
C VAL A 32 13.22 -21.84 -12.42
N ILE A 33 12.75 -20.92 -11.58
CA ILE A 33 11.96 -21.25 -10.40
C ILE A 33 10.67 -20.43 -10.33
N GLU A 34 9.57 -21.10 -9.98
CA GLU A 34 8.36 -20.48 -9.45
C GLU A 34 8.26 -20.72 -7.93
N ASN A 35 8.54 -19.70 -7.13
CA ASN A 35 8.70 -19.82 -5.69
C ASN A 35 7.39 -19.77 -4.87
N ALA A 36 6.24 -19.68 -5.53
CA ALA A 36 4.91 -19.80 -4.93
C ALA A 36 3.94 -20.34 -5.99
N CYS A 37 4.10 -21.61 -6.37
CA CYS A 37 3.56 -22.11 -7.64
C CYS A 37 2.07 -22.49 -7.63
N GLY A 38 1.42 -22.65 -6.47
CA GLY A 38 0.03 -23.10 -6.40
C GLY A 38 -0.18 -24.40 -7.18
N ASP A 39 -1.21 -24.45 -8.02
CA ASP A 39 -1.49 -25.59 -8.93
C ASP A 39 -0.57 -25.62 -10.17
N GLY A 40 0.41 -24.73 -10.27
CA GLY A 40 1.44 -24.73 -11.31
C GLY A 40 1.07 -24.01 -12.60
N ASN A 41 0.10 -23.09 -12.60
CA ASN A 41 -0.35 -22.41 -13.84
C ASN A 41 0.80 -21.75 -14.64
N ILE A 42 1.77 -21.13 -13.97
CA ILE A 42 2.94 -20.55 -14.65
C ILE A 42 3.91 -21.68 -15.04
N LEU A 43 4.21 -22.61 -14.11
CA LEU A 43 5.06 -23.76 -14.39
C LEU A 43 4.63 -24.63 -15.58
N ILE A 44 3.32 -24.84 -15.79
CA ILE A 44 2.80 -25.59 -16.95
C ILE A 44 3.26 -24.95 -18.25
N GLU A 45 3.16 -23.62 -18.36
CA GLU A 45 3.57 -22.88 -19.55
C GLU A 45 5.10 -22.80 -19.68
N ILE A 46 5.82 -22.69 -18.56
CA ILE A 46 7.29 -22.81 -18.53
C ILE A 46 7.73 -24.14 -19.13
N VAL A 47 7.12 -25.25 -18.70
CA VAL A 47 7.42 -26.60 -19.18
C VAL A 47 7.07 -26.74 -20.66
N ARG A 48 5.88 -26.29 -21.07
CA ARG A 48 5.45 -26.29 -22.48
C ARG A 48 6.48 -25.60 -23.37
N ARG A 49 6.84 -24.35 -23.06
CA ARG A 49 7.82 -23.57 -23.85
C ARG A 49 9.21 -24.20 -23.85
N TYR A 50 9.65 -24.75 -22.71
CA TYR A 50 10.94 -25.43 -22.62
C TYR A 50 11.01 -26.65 -23.56
N ILE A 51 9.95 -27.49 -23.57
CA ILE A 51 9.87 -28.66 -24.44
C ILE A 51 9.84 -28.23 -25.91
N GLU A 52 8.96 -27.28 -26.26
CA GLU A 52 8.81 -26.81 -27.64
C GLU A 52 10.09 -26.16 -28.20
N ASP A 53 10.74 -25.27 -27.45
CA ASP A 53 12.05 -24.71 -27.85
C ASP A 53 13.09 -25.81 -28.04
N SER A 54 13.14 -26.78 -27.13
CA SER A 54 14.12 -27.86 -27.18
C SER A 54 13.91 -28.78 -28.39
N LEU A 55 12.65 -29.13 -28.69
CA LEU A 55 12.30 -29.92 -29.88
C LEU A 55 12.64 -29.19 -31.17
N ASN A 56 12.31 -27.89 -31.25
CA ASN A 56 12.65 -27.06 -32.41
C ASN A 56 14.16 -26.95 -32.65
N ARG A 57 14.97 -27.13 -31.60
CA ARG A 57 16.44 -27.13 -31.66
C ARG A 57 17.04 -28.53 -31.86
N GLY A 58 16.20 -29.56 -32.07
CA GLY A 58 16.63 -30.93 -32.33
C GLY A 58 17.18 -31.66 -31.09
N ILE A 59 16.81 -31.23 -29.88
CA ILE A 59 17.19 -31.93 -28.65
C ILE A 59 16.31 -33.17 -28.49
N SER A 60 16.94 -34.32 -28.23
CA SER A 60 16.22 -35.58 -28.06
C SER A 60 15.33 -35.58 -26.81
N LEU A 61 14.22 -36.32 -26.84
CA LEU A 61 13.30 -36.47 -25.70
C LEU A 61 14.02 -36.91 -24.41
N GLU A 62 15.02 -37.80 -24.52
CA GLU A 62 15.83 -38.22 -23.37
C GLU A 62 16.59 -37.05 -22.74
N LYS A 63 17.16 -36.15 -23.57
CA LYS A 63 17.84 -34.96 -23.08
C LYS A 63 16.86 -33.94 -22.53
N ILE A 64 15.69 -33.76 -23.16
CA ILE A 64 14.63 -32.86 -22.68
C ILE A 64 14.17 -33.29 -21.30
N LYS A 65 13.90 -34.59 -21.09
CA LYS A 65 13.56 -35.14 -19.78
C LYS A 65 14.60 -34.76 -18.72
N LYS A 66 15.88 -35.06 -18.97
CA LYS A 66 16.98 -34.70 -18.06
C LYS A 66 17.05 -33.18 -17.81
N GLY A 67 16.78 -32.38 -18.83
CA GLY A 67 16.71 -30.92 -18.73
C GLY A 67 15.59 -30.46 -17.79
N LEU A 68 14.38 -31.00 -17.94
CA LEU A 68 13.25 -30.70 -17.06
C LEU A 68 13.56 -31.06 -15.59
N GLU A 69 14.21 -32.21 -15.35
CA GLU A 69 14.64 -32.67 -14.02
C GLU A 69 15.80 -31.86 -13.43
N LEU A 70 16.52 -31.05 -14.22
CA LEU A 70 17.67 -30.27 -13.77
C LEU A 70 17.40 -28.77 -13.73
N ASP A 71 16.47 -28.27 -14.53
CA ASP A 71 16.33 -26.84 -14.80
C ASP A 71 15.03 -26.24 -14.29
N ILE A 72 13.99 -27.06 -14.06
CA ILE A 72 12.67 -26.56 -13.64
C ILE A 72 12.48 -26.81 -12.14
N TYR A 73 12.27 -25.72 -11.40
CA TYR A 73 12.07 -25.74 -9.95
C TYR A 73 10.75 -25.06 -9.58
N GLY A 74 10.16 -25.50 -8.48
CA GLY A 74 9.00 -24.85 -7.90
C GLY A 74 8.92 -25.03 -6.40
N CYS A 75 8.14 -24.18 -5.75
CA CYS A 75 7.84 -24.33 -4.33
C CYS A 75 6.39 -23.95 -4.04
N GLU A 76 5.71 -24.81 -3.29
CA GLU A 76 4.36 -24.56 -2.80
C GLU A 76 4.25 -25.07 -1.37
N ILE A 77 3.73 -24.24 -0.47
CA ILE A 77 3.64 -24.56 0.96
C ILE A 77 2.40 -25.38 1.30
N ASP A 78 1.31 -25.23 0.54
CA ASP A 78 0.09 -26.01 0.69
C ASP A 78 0.20 -27.37 -0.04
N SER A 79 0.13 -28.46 0.71
CA SER A 79 0.32 -29.80 0.17
C SER A 79 -0.70 -30.18 -0.90
N VAL A 80 -1.93 -29.67 -0.85
CA VAL A 80 -2.96 -29.99 -1.85
C VAL A 80 -2.60 -29.37 -3.19
N HIS A 81 -2.20 -28.10 -3.18
CA HIS A 81 -1.79 -27.39 -4.39
C HIS A 81 -0.49 -27.93 -4.96
N TYR A 82 0.45 -28.29 -4.09
CA TYR A 82 1.67 -29.00 -4.49
C TYR A 82 1.37 -30.30 -5.27
N GLU A 83 0.50 -31.16 -4.75
CA GLU A 83 0.11 -32.41 -5.42
C GLU A 83 -0.60 -32.15 -6.76
N ASN A 84 -1.44 -31.12 -6.82
CA ASN A 84 -2.08 -30.71 -8.07
C ASN A 84 -1.07 -30.20 -9.09
N CYS A 85 -0.08 -29.40 -8.67
CA CYS A 85 1.00 -28.93 -9.52
C CYS A 85 1.74 -30.11 -10.15
N ILE A 86 2.13 -31.12 -9.36
CA ILE A 86 2.80 -32.32 -9.90
C ILE A 86 1.94 -33.04 -10.93
N LYS A 87 0.63 -33.21 -10.66
CA LYS A 87 -0.30 -33.83 -11.62
C LYS A 87 -0.40 -33.04 -12.92
N ASN A 88 -0.52 -31.73 -12.82
CA ASN A 88 -0.61 -30.85 -13.99
C ASN A 88 0.69 -30.85 -14.81
N LEU A 89 1.84 -30.85 -14.15
CA LEU A 89 3.15 -30.95 -14.79
C LEU A 89 3.34 -32.29 -15.52
N ASN A 90 2.91 -33.39 -14.91
CA ASN A 90 2.91 -34.69 -15.57
C ASN A 90 1.96 -34.71 -16.78
N SER A 91 0.78 -34.09 -16.67
CA SER A 91 -0.18 -34.02 -17.78
C SER A 91 0.40 -33.27 -18.98
N ILE A 92 1.00 -32.09 -18.78
CA ILE A 92 1.60 -31.34 -19.90
C ILE A 92 2.81 -32.06 -20.50
N ALA A 93 3.63 -32.73 -19.69
CA ALA A 93 4.76 -33.51 -20.21
C ALA A 93 4.30 -34.72 -21.05
N ALA A 94 3.22 -35.39 -20.62
CA ALA A 94 2.65 -36.54 -21.35
C ALA A 94 2.14 -36.15 -22.74
N GLU A 95 1.67 -34.91 -22.95
CA GLU A 95 1.29 -34.39 -24.30
C GLU A 95 2.47 -34.47 -25.30
N TYR A 96 3.71 -34.50 -24.81
CA TYR A 96 4.94 -34.60 -25.62
C TYR A 96 5.64 -35.97 -25.51
N ASN A 97 4.95 -37.00 -25.01
CA ASN A 97 5.49 -38.35 -24.77
C ASN A 97 6.68 -38.37 -23.77
N LEU A 98 6.63 -37.51 -22.76
CA LEU A 98 7.61 -37.47 -21.66
C LEU A 98 6.95 -37.93 -20.36
N ASP A 99 7.37 -39.10 -19.88
CA ASP A 99 6.84 -39.71 -18.67
C ASP A 99 7.90 -39.85 -17.56
N ASN A 100 7.43 -40.03 -16.33
CA ASN A 100 8.26 -40.32 -15.14
C ASN A 100 9.36 -39.27 -14.92
N ILE A 101 9.02 -37.99 -15.05
CA ILE A 101 9.93 -36.87 -14.78
C ILE A 101 10.07 -36.69 -13.26
N SER A 102 11.31 -36.65 -12.79
CA SER A 102 11.63 -36.34 -11.40
C SER A 102 11.65 -34.82 -11.19
N TRP A 103 10.49 -34.24 -10.89
CA TRP A 103 10.35 -32.79 -10.74
C TRP A 103 11.03 -32.25 -9.47
N ASN A 104 11.72 -31.10 -9.57
CA ASN A 104 12.22 -30.36 -8.41
C ASN A 104 11.19 -29.37 -7.84
N ILE A 105 9.96 -29.85 -7.57
CA ILE A 105 8.96 -29.06 -6.86
C ILE A 105 9.04 -29.41 -5.37
N LEU A 106 9.09 -28.39 -4.51
CA LEU A 106 9.25 -28.55 -3.08
C LEU A 106 7.95 -28.21 -2.35
N ASN A 107 7.44 -29.13 -1.52
CA ASN A 107 6.34 -28.81 -0.60
C ASN A 107 6.86 -28.15 0.69
N LYS A 108 7.29 -26.88 0.60
CA LYS A 108 7.97 -26.15 1.70
C LYS A 108 7.64 -24.65 1.68
N ASP A 109 8.05 -23.95 2.73
CA ASP A 109 8.10 -22.48 2.74
C ASP A 109 9.41 -22.01 2.11
N ILE A 110 9.37 -21.49 0.88
CA ILE A 110 10.59 -21.11 0.16
C ILE A 110 11.46 -20.11 0.93
N LEU A 111 10.86 -19.18 1.67
CA LEU A 111 11.60 -18.15 2.41
C LEU A 111 12.41 -18.72 3.57
N LYS A 112 12.13 -19.98 3.96
CA LYS A 112 12.84 -20.73 5.02
C LYS A 112 13.77 -21.80 4.46
N VAL A 113 13.86 -21.95 3.15
CA VAL A 113 14.67 -22.97 2.49
C VAL A 113 15.92 -22.31 1.90
N SER A 114 17.09 -22.85 2.24
CA SER A 114 18.33 -22.49 1.55
C SER A 114 18.51 -23.39 0.34
N LEU A 115 18.41 -22.83 -0.85
CA LEU A 115 18.78 -23.51 -2.09
C LEU A 115 20.20 -23.04 -2.47
N ASP A 116 21.16 -23.96 -2.51
CA ASP A 116 22.52 -23.68 -3.00
C ASP A 116 22.56 -23.70 -4.54
N ILE A 117 21.64 -22.96 -5.16
CA ILE A 117 21.40 -22.91 -6.61
C ILE A 117 21.12 -21.46 -6.98
N LYS A 118 21.61 -21.04 -8.15
CA LYS A 118 21.25 -19.76 -8.77
C LYS A 118 20.39 -19.98 -10.00
N PHE A 119 19.44 -19.08 -10.22
CA PHE A 119 18.46 -19.19 -11.30
C PHE A 119 18.66 -18.11 -12.35
N ASP A 120 18.56 -18.49 -13.64
CA ASP A 120 18.46 -17.56 -14.77
C ASP A 120 17.13 -16.78 -14.74
N PHE A 121 16.07 -17.42 -14.25
CA PHE A 121 14.75 -16.84 -14.17
C PHE A 121 14.07 -17.15 -12.84
N VAL A 122 13.54 -16.12 -12.18
CA VAL A 122 12.62 -16.28 -11.04
C VAL A 122 11.28 -15.67 -11.43
N ILE A 123 10.25 -16.49 -11.53
CA ILE A 123 8.98 -16.11 -12.15
C ILE A 123 7.85 -16.46 -11.19
N GLY A 124 6.84 -15.61 -11.03
CA GLY A 124 5.75 -15.97 -10.12
C GLY A 124 4.69 -14.93 -9.86
N ASN A 125 3.73 -15.35 -9.05
CA ASN A 125 2.68 -14.52 -8.46
C ASN A 125 2.76 -14.71 -6.94
N PRO A 126 3.68 -14.01 -6.24
CA PRO A 126 3.86 -14.17 -4.81
C PRO A 126 2.59 -13.82 -4.02
N PRO A 127 2.41 -14.33 -2.80
CA PRO A 127 1.19 -14.17 -2.02
C PRO A 127 0.87 -12.71 -1.63
N TYR A 128 -0.38 -12.28 -1.85
CA TYR A 128 -0.84 -10.90 -1.58
C TYR A 128 -1.36 -10.73 -0.14
N ILE A 129 -0.47 -10.96 0.84
CA ILE A 129 -0.83 -10.91 2.26
C ILE A 129 -0.31 -9.62 2.87
N ASN A 130 -1.20 -8.78 3.39
CA ASN A 130 -0.79 -7.58 4.11
C ASN A 130 -0.31 -7.93 5.52
N TYR A 131 0.44 -7.02 6.14
CA TYR A 131 0.97 -7.20 7.48
C TYR A 131 -0.04 -7.75 8.49
N ARG A 132 -1.29 -7.27 8.51
CA ARG A 132 -2.30 -7.59 9.54
C ARG A 132 -2.82 -9.02 9.46
N ASP A 133 -2.71 -9.62 8.29
CA ASP A 133 -3.21 -10.97 8.02
C ASP A 133 -2.11 -12.04 8.18
N LEU A 134 -0.84 -11.64 8.27
CA LEU A 134 0.26 -12.53 8.66
C LEU A 134 0.15 -12.95 10.14
N ASP A 135 0.44 -14.23 10.42
CA ASP A 135 0.56 -14.73 11.78
C ASP A 135 1.82 -14.15 12.48
N LYS A 136 1.88 -14.30 13.81
CA LYS A 136 2.95 -13.69 14.61
C LYS A 136 4.32 -14.31 14.35
N GLU A 137 4.38 -15.61 14.07
CA GLU A 137 5.63 -16.33 13.84
C GLU A 137 6.25 -15.89 12.51
N THR A 138 5.47 -15.93 11.43
CA THR A 138 5.89 -15.46 10.09
C THR A 138 6.34 -14.01 10.13
N ARG A 139 5.59 -13.12 10.81
CA ARG A 139 6.01 -11.71 10.99
C ARG A 139 7.35 -11.55 11.68
N THR A 140 7.64 -12.40 12.67
CA THR A 140 8.88 -12.33 13.44
C THR A 140 10.02 -12.79 12.56
N PHE A 141 9.85 -13.97 11.93
CA PHE A 141 10.81 -14.52 10.98
C PHE A 141 11.20 -13.53 9.88
N VAL A 142 10.22 -12.96 9.15
CA VAL A 142 10.58 -12.07 8.03
C VAL A 142 11.22 -10.75 8.47
N ARG A 143 10.87 -10.24 9.67
CA ARG A 143 11.51 -9.05 10.24
C ARG A 143 12.99 -9.27 10.56
N GLU A 144 13.32 -10.47 11.01
CA GLU A 144 14.68 -10.83 11.41
C GLU A 144 15.57 -11.15 10.19
N ASN A 145 14.98 -11.68 9.12
CA ASN A 145 15.73 -12.21 7.98
C ASN A 145 15.76 -11.32 6.73
N PHE A 146 14.81 -10.39 6.54
CA PHE A 146 14.73 -9.56 5.33
C PHE A 146 14.80 -8.06 5.66
N GLN A 147 15.68 -7.34 4.97
CA GLN A 147 15.91 -5.91 5.16
C GLN A 147 14.64 -5.11 4.87
N SER A 148 13.97 -5.44 3.76
CA SER A 148 12.72 -4.81 3.34
C SER A 148 11.58 -4.93 4.35
N CYS A 149 11.65 -5.91 5.26
CA CYS A 149 10.60 -6.21 6.23
C CYS A 149 10.93 -5.72 7.66
N LYS A 150 12.08 -5.08 7.91
CA LYS A 150 12.50 -4.68 9.27
C LYS A 150 11.56 -3.69 9.96
N LYS A 151 10.96 -2.77 9.22
CA LYS A 151 10.20 -1.63 9.77
C LYS A 151 8.75 -1.60 9.27
N GLY A 152 7.87 -1.07 10.11
CA GLY A 152 6.51 -0.73 9.68
C GLY A 152 5.58 -1.93 9.44
N LYS A 153 4.62 -1.75 8.54
CA LYS A 153 3.60 -2.75 8.16
C LYS A 153 3.76 -3.11 6.68
N PHE A 154 4.83 -3.85 6.38
CA PHE A 154 5.17 -4.35 5.05
C PHE A 154 4.13 -5.37 4.54
N ASP A 155 4.09 -5.57 3.22
CA ASP A 155 3.33 -6.66 2.60
C ASP A 155 4.25 -7.86 2.39
N TYR A 156 3.72 -9.08 2.46
CA TYR A 156 4.51 -10.31 2.51
C TYR A 156 5.34 -10.55 1.23
N CYS A 157 4.85 -10.10 0.07
CA CYS A 157 5.57 -10.21 -1.20
C CYS A 157 6.92 -9.47 -1.21
N TYR A 158 7.18 -8.54 -0.29
CA TYR A 158 8.47 -7.82 -0.26
C TYR A 158 9.62 -8.78 0.08
N ALA A 159 9.38 -9.73 0.99
CA ALA A 159 10.35 -10.78 1.32
C ALA A 159 10.63 -11.69 0.13
N PHE A 160 9.61 -12.05 -0.66
CA PHE A 160 9.78 -12.86 -1.88
C PHE A 160 10.63 -12.15 -2.93
N ILE A 161 10.43 -10.84 -3.13
CA ILE A 161 11.24 -10.07 -4.09
C ILE A 161 12.71 -10.02 -3.63
N GLU A 162 12.96 -9.75 -2.35
CA GLU A 162 14.31 -9.70 -1.78
C GLU A 162 15.01 -11.07 -1.86
N ASP A 163 14.33 -12.15 -1.48
CA ASP A 163 14.82 -13.52 -1.58
C ASP A 163 15.15 -13.90 -3.05
N SER A 164 14.26 -13.53 -3.98
CA SER A 164 14.45 -13.83 -5.40
C SER A 164 15.65 -13.10 -6.00
N LEU A 165 15.89 -11.84 -5.61
CA LEU A 165 17.09 -11.12 -6.03
C LEU A 165 18.36 -11.80 -5.53
N ASN A 166 18.34 -12.39 -4.35
CA ASN A 166 19.47 -13.13 -3.79
C ASN A 166 19.68 -14.48 -4.49
N SER A 167 18.63 -15.12 -5.00
CA SER A 167 18.72 -16.42 -5.70
C SER A 167 19.01 -16.30 -7.20
N LEU A 168 18.98 -15.10 -7.79
CA LEU A 168 19.38 -14.87 -9.17
C LEU A 168 20.89 -15.01 -9.40
N ASN A 169 21.27 -15.59 -10.54
CA ASN A 169 22.61 -15.44 -11.11
C ASN A 169 22.81 -14.03 -11.72
N ASP A 170 24.04 -13.66 -12.05
CA ASP A 170 24.40 -12.26 -12.39
C ASP A 170 23.75 -11.70 -13.66
N THR A 171 23.29 -12.59 -14.54
CA THR A 171 22.53 -12.21 -15.75
C THR A 171 21.05 -12.59 -15.66
N GLY A 172 20.60 -13.02 -14.49
CA GLY A 172 19.25 -13.54 -14.29
C GLY A 172 18.19 -12.44 -14.22
N LYS A 173 16.94 -12.86 -14.37
CA LYS A 173 15.79 -11.95 -14.42
C LYS A 173 14.63 -12.40 -13.54
N ILE A 174 13.88 -11.44 -13.01
CA ILE A 174 12.62 -11.68 -12.28
C ILE A 174 11.45 -11.15 -13.10
N ALA A 175 10.36 -11.92 -13.16
CA ALA A 175 9.05 -11.43 -13.58
C ALA A 175 7.99 -11.78 -12.55
N TYR A 176 7.40 -10.77 -11.91
CA TYR A 176 6.41 -10.97 -10.86
C TYR A 176 5.11 -10.22 -11.09
N LEU A 177 4.00 -10.94 -10.91
CA LEU A 177 2.70 -10.31 -10.71
C LEU A 177 2.58 -9.88 -9.24
N ILE A 178 2.46 -8.58 -8.99
CA ILE A 178 2.45 -8.00 -7.64
C ILE A 178 1.38 -6.91 -7.46
N PRO A 179 0.96 -6.60 -6.22
CA PRO A 179 0.11 -5.45 -5.94
C PRO A 179 0.82 -4.14 -6.32
N ASN A 180 0.14 -3.25 -7.04
CA ASN A 180 0.69 -1.95 -7.42
C ASN A 180 0.96 -1.01 -6.22
N SER A 181 0.41 -1.34 -5.04
CA SER A 181 0.61 -0.57 -3.81
C SER A 181 2.08 -0.47 -3.44
N ILE A 182 2.92 -1.45 -3.84
CA ILE A 182 4.36 -1.43 -3.60
C ILE A 182 5.02 -0.14 -4.12
N PHE A 183 4.51 0.43 -5.21
CA PHE A 183 5.09 1.63 -5.84
C PHE A 183 4.95 2.89 -4.98
N LYS A 184 3.98 2.90 -4.06
CA LYS A 184 3.57 4.11 -3.34
C LYS A 184 3.43 3.92 -1.83
N ASN A 185 3.38 2.68 -1.35
CA ASN A 185 3.30 2.38 0.07
C ASN A 185 4.58 2.86 0.79
N VAL A 186 4.39 3.55 1.91
CA VAL A 186 5.50 4.07 2.73
C VAL A 186 6.36 2.94 3.30
N PHE A 187 5.78 1.77 3.54
CA PHE A 187 6.52 0.60 4.05
C PHE A 187 7.21 -0.20 2.94
N ALA A 188 6.99 0.17 1.67
CA ALA A 188 7.67 -0.43 0.51
C ALA A 188 8.88 0.39 0.04
N GLN A 189 9.31 1.40 0.81
CA GLN A 189 10.44 2.24 0.41
C GLN A 189 11.73 1.40 0.28
N GLU A 190 12.04 0.60 1.30
CA GLU A 190 13.27 -0.21 1.32
C GLU A 190 13.32 -1.20 0.16
N ILE A 191 12.23 -1.96 -0.09
CA ILE A 191 12.20 -2.91 -1.21
C ILE A 191 12.32 -2.21 -2.57
N ARG A 192 11.77 -1.00 -2.70
CA ARG A 192 11.94 -0.19 -3.91
C ARG A 192 13.39 0.22 -4.11
N GLU A 193 14.08 0.64 -3.06
CA GLU A 193 15.51 0.96 -3.11
C GLU A 193 16.35 -0.27 -3.49
N ILE A 194 16.04 -1.45 -2.93
CA ILE A 194 16.70 -2.72 -3.25
C ILE A 194 16.52 -3.11 -4.72
N MET A 195 15.32 -2.98 -5.28
CA MET A 195 15.03 -3.44 -6.64
C MET A 195 15.27 -2.39 -7.74
N LEU A 196 15.37 -1.09 -7.40
CA LEU A 196 15.52 0.01 -8.37
C LEU A 196 16.70 -0.17 -9.35
N PRO A 197 17.90 -0.63 -8.93
CA PRO A 197 19.03 -0.82 -9.84
C PRO A 197 18.70 -1.79 -10.98
N TYR A 198 17.96 -2.87 -10.66
CA TYR A 198 17.64 -3.96 -11.58
C TYR A 198 16.33 -3.76 -12.33
N LEU A 199 15.50 -2.79 -11.93
CA LEU A 199 14.22 -2.52 -12.57
C LEU A 199 14.40 -2.21 -14.07
N SER A 200 13.71 -2.95 -14.92
CA SER A 200 13.77 -2.78 -16.39
C SER A 200 12.42 -2.38 -16.96
N GLU A 201 11.34 -3.05 -16.54
CA GLU A 201 9.99 -2.82 -17.06
C GLU A 201 8.90 -2.93 -15.99
N ILE A 202 7.81 -2.19 -16.19
CA ILE A 202 6.58 -2.29 -15.41
C ILE A 202 5.41 -2.34 -16.37
N HIS A 203 4.60 -3.39 -16.27
CA HIS A 203 3.36 -3.53 -17.03
C HIS A 203 2.19 -3.33 -16.06
N ASP A 204 1.50 -2.21 -16.20
CA ASP A 204 0.50 -1.74 -15.24
C ASP A 204 -0.92 -2.14 -15.66
N TYR A 205 -1.57 -2.97 -14.82
CA TYR A 205 -2.94 -3.42 -14.98
C TYR A 205 -3.91 -2.68 -14.05
N THR A 206 -3.53 -1.56 -13.43
CA THR A 206 -4.28 -0.90 -12.35
C THR A 206 -5.76 -0.67 -12.65
N VAL A 207 -6.12 -0.47 -13.91
CA VAL A 207 -7.48 -0.15 -14.35
C VAL A 207 -8.20 -1.35 -15.01
N GLN A 208 -7.54 -2.51 -15.09
CA GLN A 208 -8.08 -3.77 -15.58
C GLN A 208 -8.14 -4.78 -14.43
N LYS A 209 -9.32 -5.36 -14.17
CA LYS A 209 -9.40 -6.48 -13.24
C LYS A 209 -8.74 -7.69 -13.89
N ILE A 210 -7.59 -8.10 -13.36
CA ILE A 210 -6.91 -9.33 -13.79
C ILE A 210 -7.69 -10.56 -13.34
N PHE A 211 -8.29 -10.50 -12.16
CA PHE A 211 -9.09 -11.57 -11.58
C PHE A 211 -10.51 -11.09 -11.36
N GLU A 212 -11.51 -11.91 -11.71
CA GLU A 212 -12.93 -11.53 -11.70
C GLU A 212 -13.39 -10.95 -10.34
N ASN A 213 -12.85 -11.50 -9.25
CA ASN A 213 -13.20 -11.15 -7.87
C ASN A 213 -12.15 -10.31 -7.12
N ALA A 214 -11.00 -9.97 -7.74
CA ALA A 214 -9.97 -9.20 -7.04
C ALA A 214 -10.28 -7.70 -7.05
N LEU A 215 -10.20 -7.09 -5.86
CA LEU A 215 -10.26 -5.64 -5.66
C LEU A 215 -8.88 -4.97 -5.74
N ILE A 216 -7.81 -5.76 -5.84
CA ILE A 216 -6.42 -5.29 -5.78
C ILE A 216 -5.93 -5.03 -7.20
N SER A 217 -5.49 -3.80 -7.45
CA SER A 217 -4.76 -3.44 -8.67
C SER A 217 -3.37 -4.08 -8.66
N SER A 218 -2.99 -4.70 -9.77
CA SER A 218 -1.73 -5.42 -9.92
C SER A 218 -0.87 -4.82 -11.04
N ALA A 219 0.41 -5.13 -11.02
CA ALA A 219 1.36 -4.87 -12.10
C ALA A 219 2.27 -6.09 -12.28
N ILE A 220 2.80 -6.28 -13.49
CA ILE A 220 3.97 -7.13 -13.69
C ILE A 220 5.21 -6.28 -13.51
N LEU A 221 6.08 -6.73 -12.61
CA LEU A 221 7.38 -6.17 -12.31
C LEU A 221 8.45 -7.00 -13.01
N ILE A 222 9.25 -6.38 -13.88
CA ILE A 222 10.41 -7.03 -14.50
C ILE A 222 11.71 -6.44 -13.93
N LEU A 223 12.55 -7.30 -13.39
CA LEU A 223 13.90 -6.96 -12.93
C LEU A 223 14.92 -7.74 -13.76
N ASP A 224 15.98 -7.08 -14.23
CA ASP A 224 17.04 -7.66 -15.05
C ASP A 224 18.40 -7.33 -14.43
N LYS A 225 19.07 -8.34 -13.88
CA LYS A 225 20.39 -8.17 -13.24
C LYS A 225 21.51 -8.02 -14.27
N GLY A 226 21.34 -8.62 -15.45
CA GLY A 226 22.31 -8.54 -16.55
C GLY A 226 22.30 -7.21 -17.30
N LYS A 227 21.28 -6.37 -17.09
CA LYS A 227 21.13 -5.10 -17.81
C LYS A 227 20.70 -3.95 -16.90
N ILE A 228 21.68 -3.16 -16.49
CA ILE A 228 21.45 -1.91 -15.74
C ILE A 228 21.11 -0.78 -16.71
N VAL A 229 19.89 -0.26 -16.60
CA VAL A 229 19.38 0.85 -17.41
C VAL A 229 19.09 2.08 -16.54
N ASN A 230 19.24 3.28 -17.11
CA ASN A 230 18.83 4.54 -16.46
C ASN A 230 17.33 4.82 -16.64
N GLU A 231 16.72 4.27 -17.68
CA GLU A 231 15.31 4.46 -18.01
C GLU A 231 14.61 3.11 -18.13
N ILE A 232 13.46 3.00 -17.47
CA ILE A 232 12.61 1.81 -17.52
C ILE A 232 11.54 1.97 -18.60
N THR A 233 11.03 0.87 -19.12
CA THR A 233 9.82 0.87 -19.94
C THR A 233 8.60 0.75 -19.04
N TYR A 234 7.66 1.69 -19.14
CA TYR A 234 6.35 1.58 -18.49
C TYR A 234 5.27 1.34 -19.55
N LEU A 235 4.43 0.33 -19.33
CA LEU A 235 3.32 -0.03 -20.20
C LEU A 235 2.01 0.12 -19.42
N ASP A 236 1.14 1.00 -19.88
CA ASP A 236 -0.26 1.07 -19.45
C ASP A 236 -1.08 0.11 -20.32
N ILE A 237 -1.37 -1.07 -19.78
CA ILE A 237 -1.98 -2.17 -20.54
C ILE A 237 -3.40 -1.81 -20.99
N LYS A 238 -4.18 -1.13 -20.14
CA LYS A 238 -5.55 -0.76 -20.48
C LYS A 238 -5.58 0.24 -21.63
N ASN A 239 -4.75 1.28 -21.55
CA ASN A 239 -4.76 2.36 -22.54
C ASN A 239 -3.84 2.08 -23.74
N LYS A 240 -3.12 0.95 -23.74
CA LYS A 240 -2.13 0.56 -24.76
C LYS A 240 -1.09 1.66 -24.99
N LYS A 241 -0.66 2.30 -23.90
CA LYS A 241 0.36 3.36 -23.94
C LYS A 241 1.67 2.83 -23.40
N GLN A 242 2.76 3.27 -24.00
CA GLN A 242 4.11 2.93 -23.58
C GLN A 242 4.96 4.20 -23.58
N HIS A 243 5.78 4.36 -22.55
CA HIS A 243 6.78 5.43 -22.48
C HIS A 243 7.96 5.04 -21.59
N LYS A 244 9.02 5.85 -21.67
CA LYS A 244 10.22 5.70 -20.83
C LYS A 244 10.10 6.52 -19.56
N VAL A 245 10.57 5.96 -18.44
CA VAL A 245 10.63 6.66 -17.14
C VAL A 245 12.05 6.61 -16.61
N ASN A 246 12.63 7.79 -16.37
CA ASN A 246 13.96 7.87 -15.79
C ASN A 246 13.96 7.46 -14.32
N LYS A 247 14.87 6.56 -13.92
CA LYS A 247 14.98 6.07 -12.54
C LYS A 247 15.26 7.17 -11.53
N ILE A 248 15.89 8.28 -11.93
CA ILE A 248 16.14 9.42 -11.04
C ILE A 248 14.84 10.05 -10.51
N ASN A 249 13.74 9.86 -11.23
CA ASN A 249 12.41 10.34 -10.85
C ASN A 249 11.68 9.37 -9.93
N LEU A 250 12.15 8.12 -9.82
CA LEU A 250 11.56 7.06 -8.99
C LEU A 250 12.08 7.15 -7.55
N LYS A 251 11.66 8.20 -6.84
CA LYS A 251 12.09 8.49 -5.46
C LYS A 251 11.16 7.83 -4.42
N MET A 252 10.78 8.59 -3.39
CA MET A 252 9.92 8.17 -2.27
C MET A 252 8.63 7.48 -2.67
N LYS A 253 8.01 7.87 -3.79
CA LYS A 253 6.88 7.19 -4.44
C LYS A 253 7.20 7.10 -5.92
N TRP A 254 6.93 5.95 -6.51
CA TRP A 254 7.11 5.74 -7.95
C TRP A 254 5.83 6.17 -8.64
N VAL A 255 5.96 7.20 -9.47
CA VAL A 255 4.91 7.74 -10.32
C VAL A 255 5.38 7.59 -11.75
N PHE A 256 4.54 6.97 -12.57
CA PHE A 256 4.87 6.64 -13.95
C PHE A 256 4.14 7.52 -14.96
N SER A 257 3.51 8.62 -14.57
CA SER A 257 2.94 9.57 -15.54
C SER A 257 4.07 10.22 -16.35
N ILE A 258 3.78 10.56 -17.61
CA ILE A 258 4.67 11.38 -18.44
C ILE A 258 4.93 12.68 -17.67
N GLN A 259 6.20 12.95 -17.36
CA GLN A 259 6.57 14.24 -16.81
C GLN A 259 6.59 15.22 -17.97
N GLU A 260 5.77 16.28 -17.88
CA GLU A 260 5.89 17.40 -18.81
C GLU A 260 7.28 18.00 -18.66
N GLU A 261 7.92 18.29 -19.80
CA GLU A 261 9.22 18.96 -19.84
C GLU A 261 9.17 20.28 -19.06
N ASN A 262 10.31 20.63 -18.47
CA ASN A 262 10.53 21.83 -17.67
C ASN A 262 9.88 23.07 -18.32
N THR A 263 8.69 23.43 -17.85
CA THR A 263 8.21 24.79 -18.02
C THR A 263 9.14 25.69 -17.23
N SER A 264 9.55 26.82 -17.80
CA SER A 264 10.37 27.86 -17.15
C SER A 264 9.66 28.57 -15.98
N ILE A 265 8.58 27.98 -15.46
CA ILE A 265 7.74 28.49 -14.39
C ILE A 265 8.35 28.06 -13.07
N GLU A 266 8.70 29.03 -12.23
CA GLU A 266 9.17 28.77 -10.87
C GLU A 266 8.07 28.05 -10.06
N LYS A 267 8.38 26.85 -9.57
CA LYS A 267 7.50 26.06 -8.70
C LYS A 267 7.91 26.19 -7.25
N CYS A 268 6.93 26.13 -6.37
CA CYS A 268 7.10 26.06 -4.91
C CYS A 268 6.30 24.88 -4.36
N LYS A 269 6.61 24.46 -3.13
CA LYS A 269 5.88 23.39 -2.45
C LYS A 269 4.73 23.96 -1.64
N PHE A 270 3.66 23.19 -1.52
CA PHE A 270 2.54 23.50 -0.63
C PHE A 270 3.01 23.73 0.82
N SER A 271 4.00 22.95 1.25
CA SER A 271 4.61 23.08 2.57
C SER A 271 5.44 24.36 2.79
N ASP A 272 5.72 25.15 1.76
CA ASP A 272 6.40 26.43 1.94
C ASP A 272 5.46 27.47 2.60
N PHE A 273 4.15 27.36 2.35
CA PHE A 273 3.15 28.34 2.77
C PHE A 273 2.06 27.79 3.69
N PHE A 274 1.82 26.48 3.66
CA PHE A 274 0.78 25.83 4.44
C PHE A 274 1.32 24.58 5.12
N THR A 275 0.57 24.05 6.09
CA THR A 275 0.88 22.75 6.70
C THR A 275 -0.34 21.86 6.62
N ALA A 276 -0.23 20.76 5.86
CA ALA A 276 -1.20 19.67 5.89
C ALA A 276 -0.77 18.63 6.95
N SER A 277 -1.72 18.21 7.79
CA SER A 277 -1.49 17.27 8.89
C SER A 277 -2.69 16.37 9.12
N SER A 278 -2.47 15.18 9.67
CA SER A 278 -3.58 14.28 10.05
C SER A 278 -4.39 14.86 11.21
N SER A 279 -5.71 14.74 11.13
CA SER A 279 -6.68 15.09 12.18
C SER A 279 -6.44 14.35 13.51
N VAL A 280 -7.13 14.76 14.58
CA VAL A 280 -6.95 14.12 15.90
C VAL A 280 -7.29 12.64 15.85
N ALA A 281 -6.54 11.83 16.58
CA ALA A 281 -6.79 10.39 16.68
C ALA A 281 -7.22 10.03 18.10
N THR A 282 -8.53 9.99 18.30
CA THR A 282 -9.12 9.53 19.57
C THR A 282 -8.79 8.05 19.84
N LEU A 283 -8.53 7.25 18.80
CA LEU A 283 -8.38 5.79 18.86
C LEU A 283 -9.60 5.04 19.46
N LEU A 284 -10.74 5.72 19.68
CA LEU A 284 -12.03 5.13 20.04
C LEU A 284 -13.17 6.13 19.78
N ASN A 285 -13.46 6.43 18.51
CA ASN A 285 -14.44 7.48 18.15
C ASN A 285 -15.80 7.31 18.84
N ARG A 286 -16.29 6.07 19.03
CA ARG A 286 -17.56 5.80 19.72
C ARG A 286 -17.66 6.32 21.16
N ALA A 287 -16.53 6.61 21.81
CA ALA A 287 -16.49 7.14 23.16
C ALA A 287 -16.32 8.67 23.18
N PHE A 288 -15.97 9.30 22.06
CA PHE A 288 -15.63 10.72 22.03
C PHE A 288 -16.49 11.53 21.07
N VAL A 289 -16.95 10.94 19.96
CA VAL A 289 -17.77 11.59 18.94
C VAL A 289 -19.23 11.25 19.18
N VAL A 290 -20.05 12.27 19.35
CA VAL A 290 -21.47 12.18 19.70
C VAL A 290 -22.29 12.78 18.55
N GLY A 291 -23.09 11.96 17.89
CA GLY A 291 -23.93 12.40 16.75
C GLY A 291 -25.42 12.52 17.06
N ASN A 292 -25.92 11.80 18.07
CA ASN A 292 -27.32 11.83 18.47
C ASN A 292 -27.41 12.34 19.91
N PHE A 293 -27.99 13.52 20.09
CA PHE A 293 -28.14 14.14 21.40
C PHE A 293 -29.32 15.11 21.42
N THR A 294 -29.85 15.38 22.61
CA THR A 294 -30.71 16.54 22.86
C THR A 294 -29.95 17.59 23.65
N GLU A 295 -30.28 18.85 23.44
CA GLU A 295 -29.62 19.96 24.13
C GLU A 295 -30.46 20.45 25.31
N GLU A 296 -29.79 20.65 26.44
CA GLU A 296 -30.28 21.42 27.58
C GLU A 296 -29.43 22.70 27.71
N GLU A 297 -29.66 23.53 28.73
CA GLU A 297 -28.94 24.79 28.91
C GLU A 297 -27.42 24.59 29.02
N GLU A 298 -26.96 23.86 30.04
CA GLU A 298 -25.53 23.60 30.30
C GLU A 298 -25.07 22.19 29.88
N TYR A 299 -26.00 21.34 29.41
CA TYR A 299 -25.75 19.93 29.15
C TYR A 299 -26.26 19.48 27.79
N ILE A 300 -25.79 18.32 27.35
CA ILE A 300 -26.48 17.50 26.35
C ILE A 300 -26.85 16.16 26.98
N ASN A 301 -27.92 15.53 26.46
CA ASN A 301 -28.26 14.15 26.78
C ASN A 301 -27.86 13.23 25.64
N VAL A 302 -27.18 12.13 25.98
CA VAL A 302 -26.76 11.06 25.07
C VAL A 302 -27.17 9.75 25.69
N ASP A 303 -28.13 9.06 25.08
CA ASP A 303 -28.78 7.88 25.65
C ASP A 303 -29.27 8.15 27.09
N SER A 304 -28.67 7.49 28.09
CA SER A 304 -28.98 7.65 29.53
C SER A 304 -27.97 8.53 30.28
N PHE A 305 -27.08 9.22 29.58
CA PHE A 305 -26.03 10.06 30.16
C PHE A 305 -26.25 11.54 29.86
N ARG A 306 -25.89 12.38 30.83
CA ARG A 306 -25.68 13.81 30.63
C ARG A 306 -24.19 14.08 30.39
N ILE A 307 -23.89 15.13 29.64
CA ILE A 307 -22.52 15.60 29.39
C ILE A 307 -22.53 17.12 29.42
N GLU A 308 -21.59 17.73 30.15
CA GLU A 308 -21.43 19.18 30.24
C GLU A 308 -21.07 19.77 28.86
N LYS A 309 -21.78 20.82 28.43
CA LYS A 309 -21.49 21.51 27.15
C LYS A 309 -20.08 22.10 27.12
N ALA A 310 -19.56 22.54 28.26
CA ALA A 310 -18.20 23.07 28.39
C ALA A 310 -17.10 22.05 28.02
N LEU A 311 -17.38 20.75 28.18
CA LEU A 311 -16.49 19.64 27.79
C LEU A 311 -16.54 19.36 26.27
N LEU A 312 -17.51 19.91 25.55
CA LEU A 312 -17.74 19.60 24.14
C LEU A 312 -17.15 20.66 23.24
N ARG A 313 -16.78 20.24 22.03
CA ARG A 313 -16.44 21.12 20.91
C ARG A 313 -17.21 20.69 19.68
N GLU A 314 -17.42 21.65 18.77
CA GLU A 314 -17.80 21.33 17.40
C GLU A 314 -16.76 20.40 16.80
N THR A 315 -17.20 19.44 15.98
CA THR A 315 -16.30 18.48 15.36
C THR A 315 -16.66 18.25 13.90
N ALA A 316 -15.69 17.77 13.14
CA ALA A 316 -15.88 17.53 11.72
C ALA A 316 -15.14 16.28 11.25
N SER A 317 -15.75 15.62 10.28
CA SER A 317 -15.06 14.71 9.37
C SER A 317 -15.51 15.00 7.95
N PRO A 318 -14.67 14.71 6.92
CA PRO A 318 -15.08 14.90 5.53
C PRO A 318 -16.35 14.12 5.18
N ARG A 319 -16.56 12.97 5.85
CA ARG A 319 -17.78 12.17 5.70
C ARG A 319 -18.98 12.86 6.33
N ALA A 320 -18.89 13.31 7.58
CA ALA A 320 -19.99 13.97 8.27
C ALA A 320 -20.45 15.23 7.52
N LEU A 321 -19.49 16.05 7.08
CA LEU A 321 -19.77 17.25 6.29
C LEU A 321 -20.43 16.94 4.95
N ASN A 322 -19.97 15.90 4.24
CA ASN A 322 -20.59 15.50 2.97
C ASN A 322 -22.05 15.01 3.14
N TYR A 323 -22.45 14.56 4.33
CA TYR A 323 -23.82 14.16 4.65
C TYR A 323 -24.56 15.19 5.52
N ASN A 324 -24.01 16.39 5.72
CA ASN A 324 -24.55 17.43 6.60
C ASN A 324 -24.94 16.92 8.01
N LYS A 325 -24.13 16.03 8.58
CA LYS A 325 -24.35 15.50 9.93
C LYS A 325 -23.74 16.41 10.98
N LYS A 326 -24.56 16.88 11.93
CA LYS A 326 -24.10 17.58 13.13
C LYS A 326 -23.54 16.55 14.13
N GLU A 327 -22.31 16.75 14.55
CA GLU A 327 -21.63 15.94 15.56
C GLU A 327 -20.93 16.88 16.55
N LEU A 328 -20.75 16.41 17.79
CA LEU A 328 -19.92 17.04 18.82
C LEU A 328 -18.80 16.07 19.21
N ILE A 329 -17.71 16.61 19.75
CA ILE A 329 -16.65 15.79 20.32
C ILE A 329 -16.37 16.18 21.76
N ILE A 330 -16.22 15.18 22.62
CA ILE A 330 -15.71 15.33 23.98
C ILE A 330 -14.24 15.73 23.88
N PHE A 331 -13.91 16.92 24.36
CA PHE A 331 -12.59 17.53 24.28
C PHE A 331 -12.03 17.71 25.69
N PRO A 332 -11.31 16.71 26.24
CA PRO A 332 -10.82 16.71 27.63
C PRO A 332 -9.56 17.59 27.79
N TYR A 333 -9.57 18.76 27.16
CA TYR A 333 -8.48 19.71 27.10
C TYR A 333 -9.04 21.12 27.08
N THR A 334 -8.18 22.10 27.32
CA THR A 334 -8.50 23.51 27.07
C THR A 334 -7.34 24.20 26.37
N TYR A 335 -7.63 25.30 25.68
CA TYR A 335 -6.60 26.19 25.15
C TYR A 335 -6.53 27.44 26.02
N VAL A 336 -5.34 27.79 26.48
CA VAL A 336 -5.05 29.05 27.18
C VAL A 336 -3.93 29.73 26.40
N ASP A 337 -4.18 30.93 25.91
CA ASP A 337 -3.25 31.69 25.05
C ASP A 337 -2.73 30.87 23.85
N GLY A 338 -3.62 30.10 23.21
CA GLY A 338 -3.30 29.23 22.08
C GLY A 338 -2.52 27.96 22.44
N LYS A 339 -2.21 27.74 23.72
CA LYS A 339 -1.48 26.54 24.19
C LYS A 339 -2.45 25.51 24.77
N LEU A 340 -2.25 24.26 24.37
CA LEU A 340 -3.03 23.13 24.86
C LEU A 340 -2.67 22.83 26.32
N ASN A 341 -3.66 22.88 27.20
CA ASN A 341 -3.58 22.45 28.59
C ASN A 341 -4.42 21.18 28.81
N LYS A 342 -3.86 20.27 29.61
CA LYS A 342 -4.52 19.04 30.04
C LYS A 342 -5.04 19.21 31.45
N TYR A 343 -6.18 18.60 31.74
CA TYR A 343 -6.67 18.47 33.11
C TYR A 343 -5.94 17.35 33.83
N SER A 344 -5.66 17.52 35.12
CA SER A 344 -5.33 16.38 35.99
C SER A 344 -6.55 15.43 36.10
N PRO A 345 -6.37 14.15 36.45
CA PRO A 345 -7.50 13.24 36.71
C PRO A 345 -8.50 13.79 37.74
N GLU A 346 -8.02 14.45 38.79
CA GLU A 346 -8.81 15.06 39.85
C GLU A 346 -9.56 16.29 39.34
N GLU A 347 -8.87 17.16 38.61
CA GLU A 347 -9.46 18.35 37.98
C GLU A 347 -10.54 17.96 36.98
N PHE A 348 -10.25 17.03 36.08
CA PHE A 348 -11.19 16.57 35.06
C PHE A 348 -12.48 16.02 35.69
N LYS A 349 -12.35 15.19 36.72
CA LYS A 349 -13.49 14.61 37.44
C LYS A 349 -14.28 15.66 38.22
N LYS A 350 -13.61 16.66 38.80
CA LYS A 350 -14.26 17.74 39.55
C LYS A 350 -15.01 18.71 38.62
N THR A 351 -14.39 19.06 37.49
CA THR A 351 -14.93 20.04 36.54
C THR A 351 -16.00 19.43 35.63
N PHE A 352 -15.87 18.15 35.27
CA PHE A 352 -16.80 17.46 34.37
C PHE A 352 -17.26 16.11 34.94
N PRO A 353 -18.00 16.09 36.07
CA PRO A 353 -18.44 14.86 36.73
C PRO A 353 -19.31 13.96 35.84
N GLU A 354 -20.21 14.52 35.03
CA GLU A 354 -21.10 13.76 34.15
C GLU A 354 -20.37 13.24 32.91
N GLY A 355 -19.52 14.07 32.28
CA GLY A 355 -18.62 13.65 31.21
C GLY A 355 -17.63 12.56 31.65
N TYR A 356 -17.10 12.65 32.87
CA TYR A 356 -16.28 11.59 33.47
C TYR A 356 -17.06 10.29 33.62
N LYS A 357 -18.29 10.36 34.13
CA LYS A 357 -19.19 9.20 34.28
C LYS A 357 -19.51 8.55 32.92
N TYR A 358 -19.79 9.36 31.90
CA TYR A 358 -19.99 8.89 30.53
C TYR A 358 -18.76 8.15 29.99
N LEU A 359 -17.57 8.76 30.03
CA LEU A 359 -16.34 8.13 29.53
C LEU A 359 -15.99 6.86 30.31
N LYS A 360 -16.31 6.80 31.60
CA LYS A 360 -16.05 5.62 32.45
C LYS A 360 -16.77 4.37 31.94
N ASN A 361 -17.92 4.51 31.28
CA ASN A 361 -18.62 3.41 30.60
C ASN A 361 -17.76 2.77 29.48
N PHE A 362 -16.81 3.51 28.93
CA PHE A 362 -15.87 3.05 27.90
C PHE A 362 -14.48 2.69 28.46
N LYS A 363 -14.23 2.85 29.76
CA LYS A 363 -12.88 2.77 30.36
C LYS A 363 -12.13 1.51 29.97
N GLY A 364 -12.75 0.34 30.09
CA GLY A 364 -12.10 -0.94 29.76
C GLY A 364 -11.69 -1.06 28.29
N ASN A 365 -12.34 -0.35 27.36
CA ASN A 365 -11.92 -0.26 25.96
C ASN A 365 -10.85 0.83 25.76
N LEU A 366 -10.97 1.95 26.47
CA LEU A 366 -10.03 3.07 26.40
C LEU A 366 -8.63 2.67 26.88
N GLU A 367 -8.53 1.84 27.93
CA GLU A 367 -7.27 1.34 28.47
C GLU A 367 -6.58 0.31 27.57
N LYS A 368 -7.34 -0.37 26.69
CA LYS A 368 -6.80 -1.35 25.72
C LYS A 368 -6.26 -0.70 24.43
N ARG A 369 -6.44 0.61 24.26
CA ARG A 369 -5.95 1.33 23.08
C ARG A 369 -4.42 1.34 23.04
N LYS A 370 -3.86 1.36 21.82
CA LYS A 370 -2.42 1.58 21.60
C LYS A 370 -2.08 3.07 21.68
N SER A 371 -2.45 3.69 22.79
CA SER A 371 -2.28 5.11 23.07
C SER A 371 -0.84 5.45 23.43
N ASP A 372 -0.49 6.74 23.34
CA ASP A 372 0.78 7.25 23.86
C ASP A 372 0.87 7.05 25.39
N ARG A 373 2.04 6.71 25.91
CA ARG A 373 2.22 6.36 27.35
C ARG A 373 1.88 7.51 28.30
N SER A 374 1.94 8.75 27.81
CA SER A 374 1.74 9.98 28.58
C SER A 374 0.30 10.48 28.58
N VAL A 375 -0.65 9.71 28.04
CA VAL A 375 -2.07 10.11 28.01
C VAL A 375 -2.87 9.36 29.08
N ASN A 376 -3.75 10.10 29.74
CA ASN A 376 -4.74 9.49 30.65
C ASN A 376 -5.77 8.68 29.86
N TRP A 377 -6.44 7.73 30.51
CA TRP A 377 -7.42 6.85 29.84
C TRP A 377 -8.60 7.63 29.21
N TYR A 378 -8.96 8.79 29.77
CA TYR A 378 -10.01 9.68 29.27
C TYR A 378 -9.53 10.66 28.18
N GLU A 379 -8.22 10.69 27.88
CA GLU A 379 -7.64 11.52 26.82
C GLU A 379 -7.69 10.83 25.44
N TYR A 380 -7.46 11.60 24.38
CA TYR A 380 -7.23 11.05 23.04
C TYR A 380 -5.97 10.19 23.02
N GLY A 381 -5.98 9.15 22.20
CA GLY A 381 -4.87 8.19 22.16
C GLY A 381 -3.58 8.76 21.55
N ARG A 382 -3.66 9.92 20.90
CA ARG A 382 -2.59 10.62 20.19
C ARG A 382 -2.75 12.13 20.37
N THR A 383 -1.66 12.84 20.64
CA THR A 383 -1.68 14.27 21.00
C THR A 383 -1.06 15.18 19.95
N GLN A 384 -0.39 14.63 18.92
CA GLN A 384 0.45 15.36 17.98
C GLN A 384 -0.32 16.47 17.23
N ALA A 385 -1.57 16.19 16.84
CA ALA A 385 -2.39 17.16 16.13
C ALA A 385 -2.87 18.33 17.01
N LEU A 386 -3.05 18.11 18.31
CA LEU A 386 -3.74 19.04 19.21
C LEU A 386 -3.00 20.38 19.38
N ALA A 387 -1.68 20.39 19.26
CA ALA A 387 -0.87 21.59 19.45
C ALA A 387 -1.13 22.70 18.40
N HIS A 388 -1.75 22.35 17.26
CA HIS A 388 -1.87 23.26 16.13
C HIS A 388 -3.32 23.59 15.75
N LEU A 389 -4.31 23.10 16.50
CA LEU A 389 -5.71 23.20 16.12
C LEU A 389 -6.43 24.46 16.63
N ASP A 390 -5.86 25.26 17.54
CA ASP A 390 -6.54 26.47 18.06
C ASP A 390 -6.43 27.67 17.10
N GLN A 391 -6.84 27.48 15.85
CA GLN A 391 -6.84 28.49 14.79
C GLN A 391 -7.83 28.08 13.69
N GLU A 392 -8.21 29.00 12.79
CA GLU A 392 -8.98 28.61 11.61
C GLU A 392 -8.20 27.59 10.76
N LYS A 393 -8.91 26.65 10.13
CA LYS A 393 -8.27 25.58 9.38
C LYS A 393 -9.16 25.08 8.25
N LEU A 394 -8.56 24.42 7.27
CA LEU A 394 -9.31 23.66 6.26
C LEU A 394 -9.30 22.18 6.60
N LEU A 395 -10.22 21.43 6.01
CA LEU A 395 -10.31 19.98 6.12
C LEU A 395 -10.55 19.35 4.76
N THR A 396 -9.78 18.31 4.43
CA THR A 396 -10.02 17.48 3.25
C THR A 396 -9.96 15.99 3.56
N SER A 397 -10.45 15.18 2.63
CA SER A 397 -10.51 13.72 2.76
C SER A 397 -9.18 13.06 2.44
N ILE A 398 -8.86 11.99 3.18
CA ILE A 398 -7.76 11.07 2.85
C ILE A 398 -8.08 10.27 1.58
N VAL A 399 -9.37 10.07 1.26
CA VAL A 399 -9.84 9.36 0.08
C VAL A 399 -10.48 10.34 -0.89
N VAL A 400 -9.95 10.42 -2.10
CA VAL A 400 -10.41 11.29 -3.19
C VAL A 400 -10.93 10.42 -4.32
N THR A 401 -12.08 10.78 -4.91
CA THR A 401 -12.70 9.99 -5.99
C THR A 401 -12.82 10.79 -7.29
N LYS A 402 -13.62 11.86 -7.29
CA LYS A 402 -13.88 12.68 -8.50
C LYS A 402 -13.23 14.05 -8.45
N THR A 403 -13.32 14.70 -7.30
CA THR A 403 -12.73 16.02 -7.05
C THR A 403 -12.23 16.04 -5.62
N VAL A 404 -11.27 16.93 -5.35
CA VAL A 404 -10.87 17.23 -3.98
C VAL A 404 -11.89 18.23 -3.42
N LYS A 405 -12.50 17.88 -2.29
CA LYS A 405 -13.40 18.79 -1.57
C LYS A 405 -12.67 19.34 -0.36
N VAL A 406 -12.74 20.65 -0.17
CA VAL A 406 -12.07 21.33 0.94
C VAL A 406 -13.09 22.13 1.74
N TYR A 407 -13.17 21.82 3.04
CA TYR A 407 -14.13 22.41 3.95
C TYR A 407 -13.42 23.41 4.87
N GLU A 408 -14.02 24.56 5.09
CA GLU A 408 -13.55 25.54 6.08
C GLU A 408 -14.08 25.16 7.46
N LEU A 409 -13.20 25.23 8.46
CA LEU A 409 -13.54 24.98 9.85
C LEU A 409 -13.12 26.17 10.70
N LYS A 410 -13.99 26.53 11.63
CA LYS A 410 -13.73 27.56 12.64
C LYS A 410 -12.60 27.16 13.58
N LYS A 411 -12.09 28.15 14.30
CA LYS A 411 -11.03 28.02 15.30
C LYS A 411 -11.29 26.88 16.29
N GLU A 412 -12.49 26.82 16.88
CA GLU A 412 -12.83 25.91 17.97
C GLU A 412 -13.15 24.48 17.50
N CYS A 413 -13.34 24.27 16.19
CA CYS A 413 -13.76 22.99 15.63
C CYS A 413 -12.60 21.97 15.66
N ILE A 414 -12.83 20.78 16.22
CA ILE A 414 -11.79 19.74 16.35
C ILE A 414 -12.06 18.62 15.33
N PRO A 415 -11.34 18.55 14.19
CA PRO A 415 -11.56 17.48 13.22
C PRO A 415 -10.98 16.14 13.71
N TYR A 416 -11.75 15.06 13.62
CA TYR A 416 -11.36 13.72 14.11
C TYR A 416 -11.01 12.70 13.00
N SER A 417 -11.10 13.13 11.74
CA SER A 417 -10.76 12.35 10.57
C SER A 417 -10.39 13.29 9.42
N GLY A 418 -9.70 12.79 8.40
CA GLY A 418 -9.21 13.60 7.28
C GLY A 418 -7.83 14.19 7.50
N ILE A 419 -7.50 15.16 6.64
CA ILE A 419 -6.26 15.94 6.67
C ILE A 419 -6.67 17.40 6.88
N TYR A 420 -6.21 18.00 7.97
CA TYR A 420 -6.43 19.42 8.22
C TYR A 420 -5.28 20.23 7.62
N ILE A 421 -5.57 21.47 7.23
CA ILE A 421 -4.59 22.42 6.68
C ILE A 421 -4.64 23.72 7.47
N ILE A 422 -3.47 24.20 7.88
CA ILE A 422 -3.28 25.50 8.51
C ILE A 422 -2.32 26.36 7.69
N SER A 423 -2.41 27.68 7.85
CA SER A 423 -1.51 28.64 7.20
C SER A 423 -0.19 28.78 7.94
N LYS A 424 0.87 29.14 7.20
CA LYS A 424 2.13 29.63 7.75
C LYS A 424 2.21 31.13 7.52
N GLY A 425 2.39 31.90 8.59
CA GLY A 425 2.40 33.36 8.52
C GLY A 425 1.04 33.92 8.11
N ASP A 426 1.05 35.00 7.32
CA ASP A 426 -0.14 35.82 7.05
C ASP A 426 -0.91 35.43 5.77
N ILE A 427 -0.57 34.29 5.16
CA ILE A 427 -1.20 33.84 3.92
C ILE A 427 -2.62 33.35 4.22
N LYS A 428 -3.60 33.74 3.38
CA LYS A 428 -4.99 33.36 3.60
C LYS A 428 -5.24 31.89 3.27
N LEU A 429 -6.06 31.22 4.08
CA LEU A 429 -6.49 29.84 3.83
C LEU A 429 -7.28 29.69 2.52
N ASP A 430 -7.95 30.74 2.05
CA ASP A 430 -8.64 30.75 0.75
C ASP A 430 -7.68 30.42 -0.42
N THR A 431 -6.42 30.87 -0.33
CA THR A 431 -5.38 30.52 -1.30
C THR A 431 -5.10 29.01 -1.30
N ALA A 432 -4.93 28.40 -0.12
CA ALA A 432 -4.78 26.94 -0.01
C ALA A 432 -5.99 26.19 -0.55
N LYS A 433 -7.20 26.68 -0.28
CA LYS A 433 -8.43 26.06 -0.77
C LYS A 433 -8.47 26.05 -2.31
N LYS A 434 -8.19 27.18 -2.96
CA LYS A 434 -8.12 27.29 -4.43
C LYS A 434 -7.09 26.32 -5.03
N ILE A 435 -5.90 26.24 -4.45
CA ILE A 435 -4.84 25.31 -4.91
C ILE A 435 -5.31 23.86 -4.78
N LEU A 436 -5.88 23.49 -3.64
CA LEU A 436 -6.33 22.11 -3.38
C LEU A 436 -7.58 21.71 -4.17
N GLU A 437 -8.42 22.65 -4.58
CA GLU A 437 -9.60 22.36 -5.42
C GLU A 437 -9.30 22.47 -6.92
N SER A 438 -8.06 22.79 -7.30
CA SER A 438 -7.62 22.90 -8.68
C SER A 438 -7.55 21.54 -9.41
N GLU A 439 -7.67 21.60 -10.74
CA GLU A 439 -7.50 20.43 -11.61
C GLU A 439 -6.06 19.89 -11.54
N SER A 440 -5.06 20.77 -11.43
CA SER A 440 -3.64 20.38 -11.34
C SER A 440 -3.38 19.54 -10.09
N PHE A 441 -3.93 19.94 -8.94
CA PHE A 441 -3.84 19.15 -7.72
C PHE A 441 -4.61 17.83 -7.83
N TYR A 442 -5.79 17.82 -8.46
CA TYR A 442 -6.54 16.58 -8.68
C TYR A 442 -5.76 15.57 -9.55
N GLN A 443 -5.13 16.02 -10.63
CA GLN A 443 -4.27 15.15 -11.46
C GLN A 443 -3.05 14.64 -10.68
N TYR A 444 -2.43 15.51 -9.88
CA TYR A 444 -1.36 15.08 -8.97
C TYR A 444 -1.85 14.00 -8.00
N VAL A 445 -3.00 14.17 -7.36
CA VAL A 445 -3.62 13.20 -6.45
C VAL A 445 -3.85 11.85 -7.13
N LYS A 446 -4.35 11.83 -8.36
CA LYS A 446 -4.52 10.58 -9.14
C LYS A 446 -3.18 9.89 -9.42
N SER A 447 -2.15 10.68 -9.71
CA SER A 447 -0.81 10.15 -10.02
C SER A 447 -0.10 9.58 -8.79
N ILE A 448 -0.16 10.25 -7.63
CA ILE A 448 0.61 9.93 -6.41
C ILE A 448 -0.15 9.05 -5.42
N GLY A 449 -1.48 9.02 -5.52
CA GLY A 449 -2.37 8.30 -4.61
C GLY A 449 -2.32 6.78 -4.80
N ILE A 450 -2.58 6.04 -3.72
CA ILE A 450 -2.71 4.58 -3.73
C ILE A 450 -4.16 4.22 -4.05
N ASN A 451 -4.42 3.28 -4.96
CA ASN A 451 -5.79 2.87 -5.26
C ASN A 451 -6.49 2.34 -3.98
N ALA A 452 -7.65 2.92 -3.66
CA ALA A 452 -8.47 2.55 -2.52
C ALA A 452 -9.55 1.52 -2.92
N SER A 453 -10.32 1.88 -3.95
CA SER A 453 -11.36 1.08 -4.58
C SER A 453 -11.90 1.81 -5.81
N GLY A 454 -12.08 1.09 -6.92
CA GLY A 454 -12.55 1.69 -8.18
C GLY A 454 -11.66 2.86 -8.62
N SER A 455 -12.27 4.03 -8.85
CA SER A 455 -11.55 5.27 -9.17
C SER A 455 -11.06 6.07 -7.96
N SER A 456 -11.31 5.59 -6.73
CA SER A 456 -10.91 6.29 -5.51
C SER A 456 -9.45 6.04 -5.18
N VAL A 457 -8.73 7.10 -4.83
CA VAL A 457 -7.32 7.05 -4.41
C VAL A 457 -7.16 7.57 -2.99
N ARG A 458 -6.21 7.00 -2.25
CA ARG A 458 -5.81 7.47 -0.92
C ARG A 458 -4.56 8.33 -1.02
N ILE A 459 -4.59 9.49 -0.38
CA ILE A 459 -3.47 10.40 -0.21
C ILE A 459 -3.15 10.61 1.26
N THR A 460 -1.95 11.09 1.54
CA THR A 460 -1.48 11.41 2.88
C THR A 460 -1.24 12.91 3.01
N ALA A 461 -1.16 13.41 4.24
CA ALA A 461 -0.78 14.80 4.49
C ALA A 461 0.59 15.15 3.86
N ARG A 462 1.52 14.19 3.82
CA ARG A 462 2.82 14.35 3.16
C ARG A 462 2.69 14.52 1.65
N ASP A 463 1.72 13.87 1.02
CA ASP A 463 1.47 14.05 -0.41
C ASP A 463 1.02 15.48 -0.70
N ILE A 464 0.13 16.03 0.14
CA ILE A 464 -0.31 17.43 0.04
C ILE A 464 0.87 18.37 0.24
N ASN A 465 1.65 18.20 1.31
CA ASN A 465 2.80 19.05 1.63
C ASN A 465 3.88 19.07 0.54
N ASN A 466 4.03 17.97 -0.21
CA ASN A 466 5.01 17.84 -1.30
C ASN A 466 4.45 18.25 -2.67
N PHE A 467 3.19 18.65 -2.77
CA PHE A 467 2.64 19.13 -4.03
C PHE A 467 3.37 20.39 -4.48
N GLU A 468 3.83 20.39 -5.73
CA GLU A 468 4.50 21.51 -6.36
C GLU A 468 3.56 22.20 -7.34
N PHE A 469 3.47 23.52 -7.24
CA PHE A 469 2.59 24.35 -8.06
C PHE A 469 3.29 25.67 -8.42
N PRO A 470 2.84 26.39 -9.47
CA PRO A 470 3.36 27.70 -9.86
C PRO A 470 3.33 28.71 -8.70
N LYS A 471 4.46 29.35 -8.43
CA LYS A 471 4.59 30.31 -7.31
C LYS A 471 3.64 31.50 -7.39
N GLN A 472 3.21 31.86 -8.61
CA GLN A 472 2.24 32.92 -8.88
C GLN A 472 0.84 32.64 -8.29
N GLU A 473 0.51 31.39 -7.94
CA GLU A 473 -0.79 31.06 -7.33
C GLU A 473 -0.91 31.48 -5.86
N VAL A 474 0.20 31.93 -5.23
CA VAL A 474 0.22 32.39 -3.82
C VAL A 474 0.57 33.88 -3.68
N LEU A 475 1.05 34.50 -4.76
CA LEU A 475 1.26 35.95 -4.87
C LEU A 475 -0.06 36.64 -5.25
#